data_AF-A0A948HEW9-F1
#
_entry.id   AF-A0A948HEW9-F1
#
_cell.length_a   1.000
_cell.length_b   1.000
_cell.length_c   1.000
_cell.angle_alpha   90.00
_cell.angle_beta   90.00
_cell.angle_gamma   90.00
#
_symmetry.space_group_name_H-M   'P 1'
#
loop_
_entity.id
_entity.type
_entity.pdbx_description
1 polymer ?
#
loop_
_entity_poly.entity_id
_entity_poly.type
_entity_poly.pdbx_seq_one_letter_code
_entity_poly.pdbx_strand_id
1 'polypeptide(L)'
;MRLKSANKGFALITVIFAVVLMAIVALGIATYISEALRYNISNINQQTALYAAQAGVMAAVADYKNDGLVTAQTDTQIAANTYYSFGGSGMFFIADCSSPSIVADRKIKNISMTNVGATDLTITHMQVSWTPNNGENLINIDLGRATSEWSGTAPSGTNIDMIDYTIPAGTTENDVWLDWSVGSSISSKTISVVVTFSDGSTVEIMLLDAGLGSANAMMITSTGKVVAPDTYRRTLKAAYDVGTSEIISWEESQEHLMP
;
A
#
# COMPACT_ATOMS: atom_id res chain seq x y z
N MET A 1 43.28 -9.90 -78.63
CA MET A 1 43.41 -9.68 -77.17
C MET A 1 42.11 -9.08 -76.63
N ARG A 2 41.07 -9.91 -76.43
CA ARG A 2 39.80 -9.47 -75.82
C ARG A 2 39.86 -9.78 -74.33
N LEU A 3 40.22 -8.78 -73.53
CA LEU A 3 40.22 -8.90 -72.07
C LEU A 3 38.95 -8.26 -71.48
N LYS A 4 38.17 -9.11 -70.80
CA LYS A 4 37.39 -8.83 -69.59
C LYS A 4 36.30 -7.74 -69.65
N SER A 5 35.15 -8.04 -70.26
CA SER A 5 33.87 -7.36 -69.91
C SER A 5 33.12 -8.03 -68.75
N ALA A 6 33.47 -9.27 -68.39
CA ALA A 6 32.79 -10.05 -67.35
C ALA A 6 32.93 -9.50 -65.92
N ASN A 7 33.95 -8.66 -65.65
CA ASN A 7 34.21 -8.17 -64.28
C ASN A 7 33.35 -6.96 -63.88
N LYS A 8 32.76 -6.23 -64.84
CA LYS A 8 31.98 -5.01 -64.54
C LYS A 8 30.62 -5.32 -63.91
N GLY A 9 29.98 -6.42 -64.34
CA GLY A 9 28.71 -6.87 -63.78
C GLY A 9 28.84 -7.37 -62.34
N PHE A 10 29.93 -8.11 -62.04
CA PHE A 10 30.20 -8.60 -60.70
C PHE A 10 30.49 -7.45 -59.72
N ALA A 11 31.29 -6.46 -60.14
CA ALA A 11 31.58 -5.28 -59.32
C ALA A 11 30.31 -4.47 -58.96
N LEU A 12 29.38 -4.29 -59.91
CA LEU A 12 28.12 -3.60 -59.65
C LEU A 12 27.25 -4.34 -58.63
N ILE A 13 27.15 -5.67 -58.76
CA ILE A 13 26.40 -6.52 -57.80
C ILE A 13 27.00 -6.39 -56.40
N THR A 14 28.33 -6.46 -56.27
CA THR A 14 29.00 -6.31 -54.97
C THR A 14 28.73 -4.95 -54.33
N VAL A 15 28.73 -3.86 -55.10
CA VAL A 15 28.42 -2.52 -54.59
C VAL A 15 26.96 -2.42 -54.14
N ILE A 16 26.01 -2.94 -54.92
CA ILE A 16 24.59 -2.96 -54.54
C ILE A 16 24.39 -3.74 -53.23
N PHE A 17 24.99 -4.92 -53.11
CA PHE A 17 24.93 -5.70 -51.87
C PHE A 17 25.54 -4.96 -50.67
N ALA A 18 26.68 -4.29 -50.86
CA ALA A 18 27.30 -3.50 -49.80
C ALA A 18 26.40 -2.33 -49.36
N VAL A 19 25.75 -1.65 -50.30
CA VAL A 19 24.80 -0.56 -50.00
C VAL A 19 23.58 -1.09 -49.25
N VAL A 20 22.99 -2.20 -49.68
CA VAL A 20 21.84 -2.83 -49.00
C VAL A 20 22.23 -3.27 -47.58
N LEU A 21 23.40 -3.90 -47.41
CA LEU A 21 23.88 -4.32 -46.10
C LEU A 21 24.09 -3.12 -45.16
N MET A 22 24.72 -2.05 -45.65
CA MET A 22 24.88 -0.82 -44.88
C MET A 22 23.53 -0.19 -44.51
N ALA A 23 22.55 -0.21 -45.41
CA ALA A 23 21.20 0.29 -45.13
C ALA A 23 20.50 -0.54 -44.03
N ILE A 24 20.63 -1.87 -44.05
CA ILE A 24 20.08 -2.75 -43.01
C ILE A 24 20.75 -2.48 -41.66
N VAL A 25 22.09 -2.33 -41.63
CA VAL A 25 22.84 -2.03 -40.41
C VAL A 25 22.45 -0.65 -39.85
N ALA A 26 22.36 0.36 -40.71
CA ALA A 26 21.95 1.71 -40.30
C ALA A 26 20.54 1.73 -39.72
N LEU A 27 19.59 1.01 -40.35
CA LEU A 27 18.23 0.87 -39.84
C LEU A 27 18.22 0.13 -38.48
N GLY A 28 18.99 -0.95 -38.35
CA GLY A 28 19.10 -1.69 -37.09
C GLY A 28 19.62 -0.83 -35.94
N ILE A 29 20.64 -0.01 -36.19
CA ILE A 29 21.19 0.93 -35.20
C ILE A 29 20.14 1.99 -34.84
N ALA A 30 19.45 2.57 -35.83
CA ALA A 30 18.44 3.59 -35.59
C ALA A 30 17.26 3.05 -34.74
N THR A 31 16.78 1.85 -35.05
CA THR A 31 15.73 1.17 -34.26
C THR A 31 16.20 0.89 -32.84
N TYR A 32 17.40 0.34 -32.68
CA TYR A 32 17.98 0.07 -31.35
C TYR A 32 18.08 1.34 -30.49
N ILE A 33 18.58 2.45 -31.06
CA ILE A 33 18.66 3.73 -30.35
C ILE A 33 17.26 4.23 -29.97
N SER A 34 16.28 4.14 -30.87
CA SER A 34 14.90 4.56 -30.59
C SER A 34 14.28 3.74 -29.45
N GLU A 35 14.45 2.42 -29.44
CA GLU A 35 13.95 1.55 -28.37
C GLU A 35 14.65 1.84 -27.03
N ALA A 36 15.98 2.02 -27.05
CA ALA A 36 16.74 2.38 -25.85
C ALA A 36 16.29 3.72 -25.26
N LEU A 37 16.01 4.72 -26.10
CA LEU A 37 15.48 6.01 -25.66
C LEU A 37 14.08 5.90 -25.05
N ARG A 38 13.18 5.12 -25.68
CA ARG A 38 11.83 4.89 -25.14
C ARG A 38 11.88 4.18 -23.79
N TYR A 39 12.74 3.17 -23.66
CA TYR A 39 12.94 2.47 -22.40
C TYR A 39 13.46 3.41 -21.30
N ASN A 40 14.44 4.26 -21.61
CA ASN A 40 14.97 5.24 -20.66
C ASN A 40 13.90 6.25 -20.22
N ILE A 41 13.15 6.83 -21.16
CA ILE A 41 12.05 7.77 -20.85
C ILE A 41 10.99 7.09 -19.97
N SER A 42 10.62 5.85 -20.27
CA SER A 42 9.69 5.07 -19.46
C SER A 42 10.19 4.91 -18.03
N ASN A 43 11.47 4.56 -17.83
CA ASN A 43 12.06 4.44 -16.50
C ASN A 43 12.08 5.78 -15.74
N ILE A 44 12.40 6.88 -16.42
CA ILE A 44 12.37 8.22 -15.82
C ILE A 44 10.95 8.59 -15.37
N ASN A 45 9.94 8.34 -16.21
CA ASN A 45 8.55 8.63 -15.86
C ASN A 45 8.04 7.76 -14.72
N GLN A 46 8.44 6.48 -14.67
CA GLN A 46 8.13 5.60 -13.55
C GLN A 46 8.77 6.08 -12.24
N GLN A 47 10.05 6.47 -12.25
CA GLN A 47 10.71 7.04 -11.07
C GLN A 47 10.05 8.36 -10.64
N THR A 48 9.68 9.21 -11.61
CA THR A 48 9.00 10.48 -11.33
C THR A 48 7.62 10.24 -10.70
N ALA A 49 6.87 9.24 -11.17
CA ALA A 49 5.62 8.83 -10.54
C ALA A 49 5.84 8.29 -9.11
N LEU A 50 6.93 7.55 -8.87
CA LEU A 50 7.28 7.11 -7.51
C LEU A 50 7.61 8.29 -6.58
N TYR A 51 8.37 9.29 -7.06
CA TYR A 51 8.64 10.51 -6.29
C TYR A 51 7.38 11.31 -6.01
N ALA A 52 6.43 11.33 -6.95
CA ALA A 52 5.12 11.94 -6.71
C ALA A 52 4.33 11.19 -5.63
N ALA A 53 4.36 9.85 -5.63
CA ALA A 53 3.75 9.05 -4.58
C ALA A 53 4.35 9.37 -3.20
N GLN A 54 5.68 9.46 -3.12
CA GLN A 54 6.40 9.89 -1.91
C GLN A 54 5.98 11.28 -1.44
N ALA A 55 5.82 12.24 -2.35
CA ALA A 55 5.34 13.57 -2.02
C ALA A 55 3.94 13.52 -1.39
N GLY A 56 3.04 12.67 -1.90
CA GLY A 56 1.72 12.47 -1.31
C GLY A 56 1.77 11.83 0.09
N VAL A 57 2.66 10.87 0.34
CA VAL A 57 2.86 10.33 1.70
C VAL A 57 3.35 11.41 2.65
N MET A 58 4.35 12.20 2.23
CA MET A 58 4.89 13.29 3.05
C MET A 58 3.85 14.39 3.31
N ALA A 59 2.98 14.68 2.35
CA ALA A 59 1.87 15.59 2.53
C ALA A 59 0.88 15.09 3.58
N ALA A 60 0.47 13.82 3.53
CA ALA A 60 -0.40 13.22 4.53
C ALA A 60 0.22 13.23 5.95
N VAL A 61 1.52 12.93 6.07
CA VAL A 61 2.26 13.05 7.34
C VAL A 61 2.28 14.50 7.83
N ALA A 62 2.50 15.47 6.93
CA ALA A 62 2.52 16.88 7.28
C ALA A 62 1.14 17.37 7.77
N ASP A 63 0.06 16.99 7.09
CA ASP A 63 -1.32 17.29 7.49
C ASP A 63 -1.56 16.76 8.91
N TYR A 64 -1.24 15.48 9.15
CA TYR A 64 -1.41 14.87 10.47
C TYR A 64 -0.59 15.58 11.56
N LYS A 65 0.67 15.92 11.28
CA LYS A 65 1.55 16.57 12.27
C LYS A 65 1.11 18.00 12.60
N ASN A 66 0.52 18.72 11.66
CA ASN A 66 0.09 20.09 11.86
C ASN A 66 -1.27 20.16 12.54
N ASP A 67 -2.22 19.35 12.09
CA ASP A 67 -3.64 19.51 12.44
C ASP A 67 -4.23 18.31 13.20
N GLY A 68 -3.48 17.20 13.34
CA GLY A 68 -3.98 15.94 13.90
C GLY A 68 -4.98 15.21 12.99
N LEU A 69 -5.19 15.73 11.78
CA LEU A 69 -6.14 15.24 10.79
C LEU A 69 -5.44 15.05 9.44
N VAL A 70 -5.97 14.18 8.60
CA VAL A 70 -5.51 13.94 7.23
C VAL A 70 -6.67 14.19 6.27
N THR A 71 -6.44 15.02 5.26
CA THR A 71 -7.46 15.33 4.24
C THR A 71 -7.13 14.61 2.94
N ALA A 72 -8.08 13.86 2.38
CA ALA A 72 -7.89 13.21 1.08
C ALA A 72 -7.48 14.23 0.00
N GLN A 73 -6.52 13.87 -0.83
CA GLN A 73 -6.08 14.70 -1.94
C GLN A 73 -6.17 13.91 -3.24
N THR A 74 -6.75 14.51 -4.27
CA THR A 74 -6.90 13.89 -5.60
C THR A 74 -6.21 14.75 -6.63
N ASP A 75 -5.38 14.12 -7.47
CA ASP A 75 -4.68 14.74 -8.59
C ASP A 75 -4.00 16.07 -8.25
N THR A 76 -3.35 16.12 -7.09
CA THR A 76 -2.61 17.31 -6.66
C THR A 76 -1.32 17.43 -7.44
N GLN A 77 -1.17 18.55 -8.16
CA GLN A 77 -0.04 18.78 -9.04
C GLN A 77 1.19 19.26 -8.27
N ILE A 78 2.31 18.57 -8.44
CA ILE A 78 3.61 18.96 -7.85
C ILE A 78 4.58 19.55 -8.88
N ALA A 79 4.41 19.18 -10.15
CA ALA A 79 5.18 19.69 -11.26
C ALA A 79 4.38 19.56 -12.56
N ALA A 80 4.90 20.08 -13.68
CA ALA A 80 4.27 19.92 -14.99
C ALA A 80 3.96 18.43 -15.26
N ASN A 81 2.69 18.12 -15.48
CA ASN A 81 2.17 16.77 -15.71
C ASN A 81 2.47 15.72 -14.63
N THR A 82 2.85 16.13 -13.42
CA THR A 82 3.19 15.22 -12.32
C THR A 82 2.26 15.50 -11.14
N TYR A 83 1.57 14.45 -10.69
CA TYR A 83 0.49 14.54 -9.72
C TYR A 83 0.62 13.44 -8.66
N TYR A 84 0.01 13.64 -7.51
CA TYR A 84 -0.26 12.56 -6.56
C TYR A 84 -1.73 12.55 -6.13
N SER A 85 -2.18 11.41 -5.62
CA SER A 85 -3.46 11.25 -4.95
C SER A 85 -3.28 10.34 -3.75
N PHE A 86 -3.95 10.64 -2.64
CA PHE A 86 -4.03 9.78 -1.47
C PHE A 86 -5.41 9.93 -0.82
N GLY A 87 -5.93 8.84 -0.26
CA GLY A 87 -7.30 8.75 0.22
C GLY A 87 -7.73 7.32 0.52
N GLY A 88 -8.98 7.16 0.96
CA GLY A 88 -9.55 5.86 1.37
C GLY A 88 -9.62 5.72 2.89
N SER A 89 -10.67 5.05 3.36
CA SER A 89 -11.02 4.94 4.78
C SER A 89 -9.87 4.37 5.62
N GLY A 90 -9.19 3.34 5.11
CA GLY A 90 -8.05 2.74 5.80
C GLY A 90 -6.89 3.70 6.06
N MET A 91 -6.67 4.68 5.19
CA MET A 91 -5.59 5.65 5.39
C MET A 91 -5.86 6.62 6.55
N PHE A 92 -7.13 6.81 6.90
CA PHE A 92 -7.56 7.69 8.00
C PHE A 92 -7.69 6.97 9.33
N PHE A 93 -7.37 5.68 9.37
CA PHE A 93 -7.51 4.86 10.55
C PHE A 93 -6.17 4.70 11.27
N ILE A 94 -6.18 4.95 12.57
CA ILE A 94 -5.03 4.76 13.46
C ILE A 94 -5.47 3.83 14.59
N ALA A 95 -4.66 2.82 14.90
CA ALA A 95 -4.85 2.00 16.09
C ALA A 95 -3.66 2.13 17.03
N ASP A 96 -3.91 2.64 18.24
CA ASP A 96 -2.89 2.67 19.28
C ASP A 96 -2.85 1.30 19.98
N CYS A 97 -1.77 0.58 19.70
CA CYS A 97 -1.48 -0.74 20.26
C CYS A 97 -0.26 -0.72 21.16
N SER A 98 0.15 0.45 21.67
CA SER A 98 1.38 0.62 22.45
C SER A 98 1.28 0.06 23.87
N SER A 99 0.08 0.08 24.46
CA SER A 99 -0.15 -0.35 25.85
C SER A 99 -1.39 -1.25 26.03
N PRO A 100 -1.57 -2.31 25.22
CA PRO A 100 -2.68 -3.24 25.38
C PRO A 100 -2.57 -3.97 26.72
N SER A 101 -3.71 -4.18 27.38
CA SER A 101 -3.80 -4.94 28.63
C SER A 101 -4.31 -6.34 28.35
N ILE A 102 -3.59 -7.35 28.80
CA ILE A 102 -4.04 -8.75 28.76
C ILE A 102 -4.74 -9.08 30.08
N VAL A 103 -6.00 -9.54 29.99
CA VAL A 103 -6.83 -9.88 31.13
C VAL A 103 -7.16 -11.36 31.11
N ALA A 104 -6.93 -12.04 32.24
CA ALA A 104 -7.19 -13.47 32.42
C ALA A 104 -6.56 -14.36 31.32
N ASP A 105 -5.40 -13.93 30.80
CA ASP A 105 -4.64 -14.58 29.72
C ASP A 105 -5.39 -14.80 28.40
N ARG A 106 -6.62 -14.31 28.24
CA ARG A 106 -7.44 -14.62 27.05
C ARG A 106 -8.11 -13.41 26.42
N LYS A 107 -7.96 -12.23 27.02
CA LYS A 107 -8.64 -11.01 26.57
C LYS A 107 -7.64 -9.89 26.40
N ILE A 108 -7.67 -9.20 25.26
CA ILE A 108 -6.91 -7.95 25.04
C ILE A 108 -7.87 -6.79 25.21
N LYS A 109 -7.43 -5.75 25.92
CA LYS A 109 -8.15 -4.49 26.15
C LYS A 109 -7.24 -3.28 25.94
N ASN A 110 -7.82 -2.10 26.03
CA ASN A 110 -7.14 -0.80 25.97
C ASN A 110 -6.48 -0.54 24.61
N ILE A 111 -7.09 -1.04 23.55
CA ILE A 111 -6.77 -0.60 22.19
C ILE A 111 -7.62 0.64 21.94
N SER A 112 -7.01 1.69 21.38
CA SER A 112 -7.76 2.84 20.89
C SER A 112 -7.75 2.89 19.37
N MET A 113 -8.87 3.29 18.79
CA MET A 113 -9.02 3.44 17.35
C MET A 113 -9.40 4.88 17.05
N THR A 114 -8.63 5.56 16.23
CA THR A 114 -8.84 6.97 15.88
C THR A 114 -9.14 7.10 14.39
N ASN A 115 -10.17 7.88 14.09
CA ASN A 115 -10.44 8.38 12.75
C ASN A 115 -9.84 9.78 12.61
N VAL A 116 -8.74 9.89 11.87
CA VAL A 116 -8.09 11.18 11.57
C VAL A 116 -8.60 11.83 10.28
N GLY A 117 -9.61 11.24 9.65
CA GLY A 117 -10.23 11.74 8.43
C GLY A 117 -11.32 12.76 8.69
N ALA A 118 -11.71 13.47 7.63
CA ALA A 118 -12.82 14.43 7.64
C ALA A 118 -14.21 13.78 7.48
N THR A 119 -14.26 12.45 7.26
CA THR A 119 -15.50 11.69 7.09
C THR A 119 -15.51 10.49 8.03
N ASP A 120 -16.71 10.02 8.36
CA ASP A 120 -16.89 8.83 9.19
C ASP A 120 -16.27 7.58 8.52
N LEU A 121 -15.68 6.70 9.33
CA LEU A 121 -15.17 5.40 8.89
C LEU A 121 -16.11 4.32 9.37
N THR A 122 -16.53 3.42 8.47
CA THR A 122 -17.35 2.26 8.84
C THR A 122 -16.55 0.99 8.64
N ILE A 123 -16.27 0.28 9.74
CA ILE A 123 -15.68 -1.05 9.77
C ILE A 123 -16.79 -2.07 9.53
N THR A 124 -16.57 -2.98 8.59
CA THR A 124 -17.55 -4.03 8.21
C THR A 124 -17.04 -5.43 8.48
N HIS A 125 -15.72 -5.64 8.34
CA HIS A 125 -15.10 -6.93 8.60
C HIS A 125 -13.78 -6.78 9.37
N MET A 126 -13.47 -7.80 10.15
CA MET A 126 -12.17 -7.96 10.80
C MET A 126 -11.65 -9.38 10.62
N GLN A 127 -10.36 -9.50 10.31
CA GLN A 127 -9.65 -10.77 10.30
C GLN A 127 -8.59 -10.74 11.39
N VAL A 128 -8.82 -11.45 12.49
CA VAL A 128 -7.88 -11.55 13.61
C VAL A 128 -7.04 -12.81 13.44
N SER A 129 -5.72 -12.63 13.43
CA SER A 129 -4.73 -13.71 13.26
C SER A 129 -3.79 -13.73 14.45
N TRP A 130 -3.44 -14.93 14.93
CA TRP A 130 -2.47 -15.11 16.01
C TRP A 130 -1.52 -16.27 15.75
N THR A 131 -0.28 -16.10 16.22
CA THR A 131 0.79 -17.09 16.14
C THR A 131 1.57 -17.15 17.47
N PRO A 132 1.95 -18.34 17.96
CA PRO A 132 1.56 -19.66 17.48
C PRO A 132 0.05 -19.90 17.67
N ASN A 133 -0.57 -20.74 16.83
CA ASN A 133 -1.96 -21.16 17.00
C ASN A 133 -2.00 -22.57 17.59
N ASN A 134 -2.55 -22.71 18.80
CA ASN A 134 -2.66 -23.99 19.51
C ASN A 134 -4.13 -24.46 19.60
N GLY A 135 -5.00 -23.99 18.70
CA GLY A 135 -6.42 -24.36 18.68
C GLY A 135 -7.30 -23.44 19.53
N GLU A 136 -6.79 -22.27 19.93
CA GLU A 136 -7.61 -21.21 20.50
C GLU A 136 -8.64 -20.73 19.46
N ASN A 137 -9.77 -20.19 19.90
CA ASN A 137 -10.72 -19.51 19.02
C ASN A 137 -11.03 -18.11 19.56
N LEU A 138 -11.17 -17.14 18.66
CA LEU A 138 -11.76 -15.85 18.98
C LEU A 138 -13.27 -16.05 19.20
N ILE A 139 -13.81 -15.47 20.27
CA ILE A 139 -15.22 -15.63 20.64
C ILE A 139 -15.99 -14.30 20.66
N ASN A 140 -15.28 -13.17 20.71
CA ASN A 140 -15.89 -11.86 20.81
C ASN A 140 -14.98 -10.76 20.24
N ILE A 141 -15.60 -9.83 19.51
CA ILE A 141 -15.04 -8.54 19.12
C ILE A 141 -15.97 -7.47 19.69
N ASP A 142 -15.40 -6.49 20.39
CA ASP A 142 -16.09 -5.31 20.90
C ASP A 142 -15.26 -4.07 20.59
N LEU A 143 -15.87 -3.15 19.88
CA LEU A 143 -15.25 -1.91 19.40
C LEU A 143 -15.74 -0.71 20.22
N GLY A 144 -16.06 -0.87 21.51
CA GLY A 144 -16.37 0.24 22.42
C GLY A 144 -17.85 0.60 22.53
N ARG A 145 -18.75 -0.13 21.88
CA ARG A 145 -20.19 -0.06 22.22
C ARG A 145 -20.48 -0.96 23.40
N ALA A 146 -21.53 -0.62 24.16
CA ALA A 146 -22.01 -1.45 25.27
C ALA A 146 -22.47 -2.88 24.83
N THR A 147 -22.52 -3.15 23.54
CA THR A 147 -22.83 -4.44 22.94
C THR A 147 -21.75 -4.80 21.92
N SER A 148 -21.24 -6.02 22.01
CA SER A 148 -20.29 -6.59 21.07
C SER A 148 -20.78 -6.56 19.62
N GLU A 149 -19.91 -6.11 18.71
CA GLU A 149 -20.12 -6.08 17.26
C GLU A 149 -20.10 -7.48 16.64
N TRP A 150 -19.43 -8.43 17.28
CA TRP A 150 -19.46 -9.82 16.87
C TRP A 150 -19.24 -10.78 18.04
N SER A 151 -20.09 -11.81 18.12
CA SER A 151 -19.93 -12.93 19.04
C SER A 151 -20.08 -14.25 18.29
N GLY A 152 -19.22 -15.22 18.56
CA GLY A 152 -19.23 -16.51 17.88
C GLY A 152 -18.07 -17.41 18.25
N THR A 153 -17.57 -18.17 17.29
CA THR A 153 -16.34 -18.96 17.43
C THR A 153 -15.64 -18.97 16.10
N ALA A 154 -14.45 -18.40 16.05
CA ALA A 154 -13.66 -18.28 14.83
C ALA A 154 -12.20 -18.70 15.10
N PRO A 155 -11.62 -19.59 14.27
CA PRO A 155 -10.20 -19.87 14.31
C PRO A 155 -9.38 -18.68 13.78
N SER A 156 -8.07 -18.70 14.05
CA SER A 156 -7.09 -17.71 13.57
C SER A 156 -7.20 -17.48 12.06
N GLY A 157 -7.21 -16.21 11.63
CA GLY A 157 -7.26 -15.82 10.22
C GLY A 157 -8.64 -15.92 9.56
N THR A 158 -9.70 -16.19 10.31
CA THR A 158 -11.07 -16.13 9.77
C THR A 158 -11.45 -14.68 9.46
N ASN A 159 -11.95 -14.42 8.25
CA ASN A 159 -12.56 -13.13 7.93
C ASN A 159 -13.97 -13.09 8.54
N ILE A 160 -14.18 -12.19 9.50
CA ILE A 160 -15.43 -12.09 10.27
C ILE A 160 -16.24 -10.92 9.73
N ASP A 161 -17.44 -11.22 9.24
CA ASP A 161 -18.50 -10.24 8.99
C ASP A 161 -19.13 -9.86 10.35
N MET A 162 -19.09 -8.58 10.69
CA MET A 162 -19.49 -8.05 11.98
C MET A 162 -20.60 -7.02 11.80
N ILE A 163 -21.27 -6.65 12.89
CA ILE A 163 -22.19 -5.51 12.85
C ILE A 163 -21.37 -4.26 12.53
N ASP A 164 -21.76 -3.57 11.45
CA ASP A 164 -21.11 -2.34 11.02
C ASP A 164 -20.87 -1.36 12.17
N TYR A 165 -19.61 -0.97 12.33
CA TYR A 165 -19.18 -0.07 13.39
C TYR A 165 -18.59 1.20 12.79
N THR A 166 -19.18 2.34 13.16
CA THR A 166 -18.80 3.65 12.63
C THR A 166 -17.98 4.42 13.66
N ILE A 167 -16.77 4.83 13.28
CA ILE A 167 -15.94 5.80 14.01
C ILE A 167 -16.19 7.18 13.39
N PRO A 168 -16.83 8.12 14.12
CA PRO A 168 -17.07 9.45 13.59
C PRO A 168 -15.79 10.21 13.23
N ALA A 169 -15.87 11.11 12.25
CA ALA A 169 -14.76 11.97 11.82
C ALA A 169 -14.08 12.68 13.01
N GLY A 170 -12.74 12.61 13.07
CA GLY A 170 -11.94 13.29 14.09
C GLY A 170 -12.11 12.77 15.52
N THR A 171 -12.65 11.56 15.71
CA THR A 171 -12.88 10.98 17.04
C THR A 171 -12.02 9.75 17.31
N THR A 172 -11.86 9.46 18.60
CA THR A 172 -11.15 8.27 19.10
C THR A 172 -12.11 7.43 19.93
N GLU A 173 -12.17 6.14 19.64
CA GLU A 173 -12.81 5.12 20.45
C GLU A 173 -11.79 4.52 21.43
N ASN A 174 -12.18 4.42 22.70
CA ASN A 174 -11.28 4.13 23.82
C ASN A 174 -11.80 3.00 24.72
N ASP A 175 -12.25 1.87 24.15
CA ASP A 175 -12.42 0.62 24.91
C ASP A 175 -12.54 -0.58 23.96
N VAL A 176 -11.63 -0.68 22.98
CA VAL A 176 -11.66 -1.81 22.05
C VAL A 176 -11.06 -3.04 22.72
N TRP A 177 -11.76 -4.16 22.61
CA TRP A 177 -11.31 -5.42 23.17
C TRP A 177 -11.69 -6.65 22.36
N LEU A 178 -10.84 -7.67 22.48
CA LEU A 178 -10.97 -8.97 21.83
C LEU A 178 -10.89 -10.06 22.89
N ASP A 179 -11.72 -11.10 22.79
CA ASP A 179 -11.76 -12.21 23.76
C ASP A 179 -11.66 -13.57 23.07
N TRP A 180 -10.88 -14.46 23.65
CA TRP A 180 -10.65 -15.83 23.19
C TRP A 180 -11.34 -16.84 24.11
N SER A 181 -11.53 -18.06 23.59
CA SER A 181 -12.17 -19.16 24.31
C SER A 181 -11.54 -19.42 25.68
N VAL A 182 -12.35 -19.86 26.65
CA VAL A 182 -11.86 -20.21 27.99
C VAL A 182 -10.77 -21.29 27.92
N GLY A 183 -9.67 -21.09 28.64
CA GLY A 183 -8.51 -21.99 28.64
C GLY A 183 -7.46 -21.68 27.56
N SER A 184 -7.75 -20.75 26.65
CA SER A 184 -6.76 -20.16 25.75
C SER A 184 -5.82 -19.22 26.51
N SER A 185 -4.55 -19.20 26.12
CA SER A 185 -3.59 -18.18 26.57
C SER A 185 -3.08 -17.40 25.38
N ILE A 186 -3.14 -16.07 25.40
CA ILE A 186 -2.65 -15.17 24.35
C ILE A 186 -1.42 -14.35 24.79
N SER A 187 -0.98 -14.52 26.04
CA SER A 187 -0.02 -13.64 26.71
C SER A 187 1.39 -13.60 26.11
N SER A 188 1.71 -14.52 25.20
CA SER A 188 3.00 -14.57 24.48
C SER A 188 2.84 -14.60 22.96
N LYS A 189 1.62 -14.38 22.45
CA LYS A 189 1.34 -14.50 21.01
C LYS A 189 1.67 -13.20 20.28
N THR A 190 2.02 -13.36 19.01
CA THR A 190 1.91 -12.28 18.03
C THR A 190 0.48 -12.30 17.50
N ILE A 191 -0.20 -11.16 17.56
CA ILE A 191 -1.60 -10.98 17.15
C ILE A 191 -1.67 -9.82 16.18
N SER A 192 -2.17 -10.08 14.97
CA SER A 192 -2.45 -9.08 13.95
C SER A 192 -3.93 -9.06 13.58
N VAL A 193 -4.38 -7.91 13.08
CA VAL A 193 -5.76 -7.68 12.67
C VAL A 193 -5.74 -6.97 11.33
N VAL A 194 -6.47 -7.53 10.36
CA VAL A 194 -6.83 -6.81 9.13
C VAL A 194 -8.23 -6.26 9.30
N VAL A 195 -8.36 -4.94 9.26
CA VAL A 195 -9.64 -4.22 9.32
C VAL A 195 -10.07 -3.90 7.89
N THR A 196 -11.33 -4.18 7.55
CA THR A 196 -11.92 -3.85 6.24
C THR A 196 -13.04 -2.83 6.41
N PHE A 197 -12.96 -1.75 5.63
CA PHE A 197 -13.92 -0.66 5.66
C PHE A 197 -15.02 -0.83 4.60
N SER A 198 -16.11 -0.07 4.72
CA SER A 198 -17.25 -0.12 3.79
C SER A 198 -16.90 0.31 2.36
N ASP A 199 -15.81 1.07 2.17
CA ASP A 199 -15.27 1.41 0.85
C ASP A 199 -14.36 0.33 0.26
N GLY A 200 -14.18 -0.79 0.96
CA GLY A 200 -13.35 -1.92 0.55
C GLY A 200 -11.85 -1.75 0.84
N SER A 201 -11.42 -0.60 1.37
CA SER A 201 -10.04 -0.43 1.80
C SER A 201 -9.74 -1.28 3.05
N THR A 202 -8.46 -1.63 3.23
CA THR A 202 -8.00 -2.46 4.34
C THR A 202 -6.79 -1.87 5.04
N VAL A 203 -6.65 -2.17 6.33
CA VAL A 203 -5.48 -1.83 7.14
C VAL A 203 -5.08 -3.04 7.96
N GLU A 204 -3.79 -3.38 7.94
CA GLU A 204 -3.21 -4.38 8.84
C GLU A 204 -2.58 -3.68 10.05
N ILE A 205 -2.91 -4.17 11.24
CA ILE A 205 -2.47 -3.65 12.53
C ILE A 205 -1.87 -4.81 13.30
N MET A 206 -0.76 -4.57 13.98
CA MET A 206 -0.21 -5.50 14.94
C MET A 206 -0.69 -5.10 16.34
N LEU A 207 -1.51 -5.93 16.97
CA LEU A 207 -1.98 -5.67 18.34
C LEU A 207 -0.95 -6.09 19.38
N LEU A 208 -0.35 -7.27 19.18
CA LEU A 208 0.71 -7.79 20.01
C LEU A 208 1.84 -8.36 19.15
N ASP A 209 3.08 -8.14 19.56
CA ASP A 209 4.24 -8.87 19.06
C ASP A 209 4.87 -9.67 20.20
N ALA A 210 4.80 -11.00 20.11
CA ALA A 210 5.27 -11.90 21.16
C ALA A 210 4.78 -11.55 22.58
N GLY A 211 3.53 -11.08 22.70
CA GLY A 211 2.90 -10.67 23.97
C GLY A 211 3.18 -9.22 24.39
N LEU A 212 3.95 -8.46 23.64
CA LEU A 212 4.21 -7.04 23.87
C LEU A 212 3.32 -6.18 22.98
N GLY A 213 2.97 -4.97 23.43
CA GLY A 213 2.30 -3.99 22.58
C GLY A 213 3.14 -3.64 21.35
N SER A 214 2.47 -3.21 20.29
CA SER A 214 3.11 -2.76 19.04
C SER A 214 3.05 -1.24 18.89
N ALA A 215 3.65 -0.72 17.81
CA ALA A 215 3.66 0.71 17.51
C ALA A 215 2.23 1.26 17.27
N ASN A 216 2.07 2.55 17.51
CA ASN A 216 0.89 3.31 17.14
C ASN A 216 1.03 3.76 15.67
N ALA A 217 0.69 2.87 14.74
CA ALA A 217 0.97 3.06 13.32
C ALA A 217 -0.26 3.54 12.53
N MET A 218 -0.03 4.52 11.66
CA MET A 218 -0.93 4.96 10.60
C MET A 218 -0.40 4.42 9.26
N MET A 219 -1.26 3.77 8.47
CA MET A 219 -0.89 3.26 7.15
C MET A 219 -1.27 4.26 6.05
N ILE A 220 -0.28 4.86 5.40
CA ILE A 220 -0.48 5.89 4.38
C ILE A 220 -0.30 5.26 3.00
N THR A 221 -1.32 5.36 2.13
CA THR A 221 -1.24 4.91 0.74
C THR A 221 -1.39 6.10 -0.20
N SER A 222 -0.40 6.28 -1.09
CA SER A 222 -0.37 7.38 -2.05
C SER A 222 -0.01 6.86 -3.45
N THR A 223 -0.73 7.33 -4.46
CA THR A 223 -0.46 7.04 -5.87
C THR A 223 0.06 8.29 -6.56
N GLY A 224 1.28 8.22 -7.07
CA GLY A 224 1.84 9.22 -7.96
C GLY A 224 1.53 8.92 -9.42
N LYS A 225 1.38 9.96 -10.22
CA LYS A 225 0.95 9.93 -11.63
C LYS A 225 1.78 10.89 -12.46
N VAL A 226 2.30 10.43 -13.60
CA VAL A 226 2.95 11.25 -14.62
C VAL A 226 2.18 11.13 -15.93
N VAL A 227 1.74 12.24 -16.48
CA VAL A 227 1.01 12.31 -17.76
C VAL A 227 2.00 12.68 -18.88
N ALA A 228 2.37 11.68 -19.68
CA ALA A 228 3.18 11.86 -20.88
C ALA A 228 2.37 11.35 -22.10
N PRO A 229 2.97 10.98 -23.25
CA PRO A 229 2.23 10.26 -24.29
C PRO A 229 1.47 9.04 -23.73
N ASP A 230 2.06 8.39 -22.73
CA ASP A 230 1.42 7.39 -21.87
C ASP A 230 1.30 7.91 -20.44
N THR A 231 0.32 7.41 -19.67
CA THR A 231 0.18 7.72 -18.24
C THR A 231 0.90 6.67 -17.41
N TYR A 232 1.82 7.12 -16.56
CA TYR A 232 2.56 6.28 -15.63
C TYR A 232 2.02 6.48 -14.23
N ARG A 233 1.77 5.40 -13.49
CA ARG A 233 1.32 5.43 -12.10
C ARG A 233 2.24 4.58 -11.25
N ARG A 234 2.45 4.97 -9.99
CA ARG A 234 3.13 4.16 -8.96
C ARG A 234 2.43 4.39 -7.64
N THR A 235 2.19 3.33 -6.89
CA THR A 235 1.55 3.41 -5.57
C THR A 235 2.56 3.02 -4.50
N LEU A 236 2.56 3.78 -3.41
CA LEU A 236 3.45 3.60 -2.29
C LEU A 236 2.62 3.51 -1.02
N LYS A 237 2.91 2.50 -0.20
CA LYS A 237 2.37 2.31 1.14
C LYS A 237 3.48 2.61 2.14
N ALA A 238 3.17 3.37 3.19
CA ALA A 238 4.12 3.71 4.24
C ALA A 238 3.46 3.55 5.60
N ALA A 239 4.18 2.95 6.55
CA ALA A 239 3.75 2.95 7.95
C ALA A 239 4.39 4.13 8.66
N TYR A 240 3.57 5.03 9.21
CA TYR A 240 4.00 6.16 10.02
C TYR A 240 3.68 5.87 11.48
N ASP A 241 4.71 5.79 12.33
CA ASP A 241 4.52 5.67 13.77
C ASP A 241 4.25 7.05 14.36
N VAL A 242 3.01 7.21 14.83
CA VAL A 242 2.48 8.44 15.43
C VAL A 242 3.24 8.79 16.72
N GLY A 243 3.64 7.78 17.50
CA GLY A 243 4.29 7.97 18.80
C GLY A 243 5.71 8.51 18.67
N THR A 244 6.46 8.00 17.69
CA THR A 244 7.85 8.44 17.41
C THR A 244 7.94 9.55 16.36
N SER A 245 6.85 9.79 15.61
CA SER A 245 6.82 10.70 14.47
C SER A 245 7.78 10.32 13.34
N GLU A 246 8.01 9.02 13.15
CA GLU A 246 8.91 8.46 12.15
C GLU A 246 8.18 7.56 11.16
N ILE A 247 8.66 7.52 9.92
CA ILE A 247 8.20 6.54 8.93
C ILE A 247 9.03 5.27 9.12
N ILE A 248 8.38 4.19 9.53
CA ILE A 248 9.04 2.94 9.94
C ILE A 248 9.15 1.93 8.79
N SER A 249 8.34 2.07 7.74
CA SER A 249 8.43 1.23 6.55
C SER A 249 7.93 1.93 5.29
N TRP A 250 8.44 1.47 4.14
CA TRP A 250 7.99 1.86 2.80
C TRP A 250 7.88 0.60 1.94
N GLU A 251 6.75 0.43 1.28
CA GLU A 251 6.52 -0.64 0.33
C GLU A 251 5.89 -0.07 -0.93
N GLU A 252 6.48 -0.40 -2.08
CA GLU A 252 5.87 -0.08 -3.35
C GLU A 252 4.81 -1.12 -3.69
N SER A 253 3.57 -0.67 -3.88
CA SER A 253 2.47 -1.53 -4.29
C SER A 253 2.37 -1.60 -5.82
N GLN A 254 2.24 -2.82 -6.34
CA GLN A 254 1.93 -3.09 -7.75
C GLN A 254 0.44 -2.94 -8.09
N GLU A 255 -0.41 -2.47 -7.17
CA GLU A 255 -1.86 -2.30 -7.43
C GLU A 255 -2.16 -1.39 -8.64
N HIS A 256 -1.21 -0.53 -9.02
CA HIS A 256 -1.30 0.32 -10.22
C HIS A 256 -1.06 -0.42 -11.56
N LEU A 257 -0.59 -1.68 -11.52
CA LEU A 257 -0.31 -2.51 -12.70
C LEU A 257 -1.50 -3.39 -13.12
N MET A 258 -2.56 -3.45 -12.33
CA MET A 258 -3.78 -4.13 -12.74
C MET A 258 -4.71 -3.11 -13.45
N PRO A 259 -5.09 -3.38 -14.72
CA PRO A 259 -6.02 -2.53 -15.46
C PRO A 259 -7.43 -2.51 -14.86
#